data_AF-A0A3N4RR69-F1
#
_entry.id   AF-A0A3N4RR69-F1
#
_cell.length_a   1.000
_cell.length_b   1.000
_cell.length_c   1.000
_cell.angle_alpha   90.00
_cell.angle_beta   90.00
_cell.angle_gamma   90.00
#
_symmetry.space_group_name_H-M   'P 1'
#
loop_
_entity.id
_entity.type
_entity.pdbx_description
1 polymer ?
#
loop_
_entity_poly.entity_id
_entity_poly.type
_entity_poly.pdbx_seq_one_letter_code
_entity_poly.pdbx_strand_id
1 'polypeptide(L)' 'MSSILNQVSYLDEQRDKDRIRADAWQRDESMEQLAALRDSRPEVFKQMGTTTRMSLGYYENDKQAAARHGRDTSKGGN' A
#
# COMPACT_ATOMS: atom_id res chain seq x y z
N MET A 1 3.12 8.96 34.55
CA MET A 1 4.26 8.90 33.60
C MET A 1 4.33 7.62 32.77
N SER A 2 3.39 6.67 32.91
CA SER A 2 3.41 5.40 32.15
C SER A 2 2.71 5.46 30.78
N SER A 3 1.81 6.42 30.57
CA SER A 3 1.06 6.54 29.30
C SER A 3 1.93 7.03 28.13
N ILE A 4 2.93 7.86 28.41
CA ILE A 4 3.84 8.39 27.37
C ILE A 4 4.78 7.28 26.88
N LEU A 5 5.29 6.45 27.77
CA LEU A 5 6.18 5.33 27.42
C LEU A 5 5.47 4.29 26.54
N ASN A 6 4.23 3.91 26.87
CA ASN A 6 3.44 3.01 26.03
C ASN A 6 3.12 3.60 24.66
N GLN A 7 2.88 4.91 24.58
CA GLN A 7 2.61 5.58 23.32
C GLN A 7 3.85 5.65 22.41
N VAL A 8 5.04 5.88 22.98
CA VAL A 8 6.30 5.87 22.22
C VAL A 8 6.63 4.47 21.71
N SER A 9 6.48 3.43 22.53
CA SER A 9 6.70 2.04 22.09
C SER A 9 5.71 1.58 21.03
N TYR A 10 4.43 1.96 21.14
CA TYR A 10 3.42 1.67 20.11
C TYR A 10 3.76 2.34 18.77
N LEU A 11 4.23 3.58 18.81
CA LEU A 11 4.64 4.32 17.62
C LEU A 11 5.90 3.73 16.96
N ASP A 12 6.84 3.22 17.77
CA ASP A 12 8.04 2.55 17.25
C ASP A 12 7.70 1.20 16.60
N GLU A 13 6.86 0.37 17.23
CA GLU A 13 6.38 -0.88 16.62
C GLU A 13 5.61 -0.64 15.31
N GLN A 14 4.85 0.45 15.23
CA GLN A 14 4.11 0.81 14.03
C GLN A 14 5.06 1.31 12.92
N ARG A 15 6.08 2.09 13.27
CA ARG A 15 7.16 2.49 12.35
C ARG A 15 7.92 1.30 11.78
N ASP A 16 8.22 0.30 12.59
CA ASP A 16 8.91 -0.91 12.12
C ASP A 16 8.02 -1.73 11.18
N LYS A 17 6.71 -1.85 11.47
CA LYS A 17 5.76 -2.54 10.59
C LYS A 17 5.59 -1.84 9.23
N ASP A 18 5.47 -0.51 9.23
CA ASP A 18 5.36 0.27 8.00
C ASP A 18 6.65 0.20 7.18
N ARG A 19 7.82 0.19 7.83
CA ARG A 19 9.10 -0.03 7.17
C ARG A 19 9.21 -1.42 6.55
N ILE A 20 8.80 -2.47 7.27
CA ILE A 20 8.80 -3.85 6.74
C ILE A 20 7.87 -3.97 5.52
N ARG A 21 6.69 -3.33 5.55
CA ARG A 21 5.77 -3.31 4.40
C ARG A 21 6.34 -2.54 3.22
N ALA A 22 6.90 -1.37 3.46
CA ALA A 22 7.61 -0.60 2.45
C ALA A 22 8.79 -1.39 1.85
N ASP A 23 9.47 -2.18 2.68
CA ASP A 23 10.59 -3.00 2.25
C ASP A 23 10.19 -4.22 1.42
N ALA A 24 9.03 -4.80 1.72
CA ALA A 24 8.42 -5.91 0.99
C ALA A 24 7.60 -5.47 -0.23
N TRP A 25 7.43 -4.16 -0.44
CA TRP A 25 6.68 -3.65 -1.57
C TRP A 25 7.33 -4.05 -2.89
N GLN A 26 6.51 -4.60 -3.79
CA GLN A 26 6.88 -4.92 -5.16
C GLN A 26 5.76 -4.47 -6.09
N ARG A 27 6.13 -3.89 -7.23
CA ARG A 27 5.16 -3.56 -8.28
C ARG A 27 4.49 -4.83 -8.78
N ASP A 28 3.17 -4.83 -8.81
CA ASP A 28 2.35 -5.88 -9.43
C ASP A 28 1.70 -5.29 -10.68
N GLU A 29 2.13 -5.76 -11.86
CA GLU A 29 1.62 -5.24 -13.14
C GLU A 29 0.12 -5.47 -13.31
N SER A 30 -0.45 -6.51 -12.72
CA SER A 30 -1.90 -6.74 -12.75
C SER A 30 -2.66 -5.68 -11.92
N MET A 31 -2.08 -5.25 -10.80
CA MET A 31 -2.62 -4.19 -9.96
C MET A 31 -2.43 -2.81 -10.59
N GLU A 32 -1.31 -2.57 -11.29
CA GLU A 32 -1.11 -1.33 -12.05
C GLU A 32 -2.10 -1.23 -13.23
N GLN A 33 -2.36 -2.34 -13.93
CA GLN A 33 -3.41 -2.39 -14.96
C GLN A 33 -4.80 -2.16 -14.36
N LEU A 34 -5.07 -2.70 -13.17
CA LEU A 34 -6.32 -2.50 -12.46
C LEU A 34 -6.49 -1.05 -11.98
N ALA A 35 -5.40 -0.39 -11.54
CA ALA A 35 -5.37 1.03 -11.23
C ALA A 35 -5.66 1.88 -12.48
N ALA A 36 -5.01 1.57 -13.59
CA ALA A 36 -5.25 2.23 -14.87
C ALA A 36 -6.70 2.00 -15.37
N LEU A 37 -7.27 0.82 -15.13
CA LEU A 37 -8.68 0.54 -15.43
C LEU A 37 -9.63 1.38 -14.58
N ARG A 38 -9.37 1.51 -13.27
CA ARG A 38 -10.15 2.38 -12.39
C ARG A 38 -10.16 3.82 -12.91
N ASP A 39 -9.01 4.33 -13.32
CA ASP A 39 -8.85 5.73 -13.72
C ASP A 39 -9.46 5.98 -15.11
N SER A 40 -9.36 5.02 -16.03
CA SER A 40 -9.89 5.14 -17.39
C SER A 40 -11.36 4.76 -17.54
N ARG A 41 -11.85 3.79 -16.76
CA ARG A 41 -13.20 3.19 -16.84
C ARG A 41 -13.76 2.89 -15.45
N PRO A 42 -14.05 3.92 -14.64
CA PRO A 42 -14.48 3.76 -13.26
C PRO A 42 -15.79 2.98 -13.11
N GLU A 43 -16.69 3.04 -14.09
CA GLU A 43 -17.92 2.27 -14.16
C GLU A 43 -17.67 0.76 -14.28
N VAL A 44 -16.71 0.35 -15.11
CA VAL A 44 -16.31 -1.05 -15.27
C VAL A 44 -15.65 -1.54 -13.99
N PHE A 45 -14.76 -0.72 -13.41
CA PHE A 45 -14.12 -1.05 -12.14
C PHE A 45 -15.12 -1.21 -10.99
N LYS A 46 -16.16 -0.37 -10.92
CA LYS A 46 -17.23 -0.48 -9.91
C LYS A 46 -18.05 -1.76 -10.02
N GLN A 47 -18.18 -2.31 -11.23
CA GLN A 47 -18.86 -3.59 -11.47
C GLN A 47 -17.98 -4.79 -11.09
N MET A 48 -16.67 -4.60 -10.88
CA MET A 48 -15.81 -5.67 -10.40
C MET A 48 -16.14 -6.07 -8.96
N GLY A 49 -15.85 -7.33 -8.65
CA GLY A 49 -16.06 -7.92 -7.33
C GLY A 49 -15.41 -7.09 -6.22
N THR A 50 -16.05 -7.06 -5.05
CA THR A 50 -15.57 -6.30 -3.89
C THR A 50 -14.16 -6.70 -3.48
N THR A 51 -13.81 -7.99 -3.59
CA THR A 51 -12.46 -8.49 -3.33
C THR A 51 -11.41 -7.82 -4.21
N THR A 52 -11.65 -7.75 -5.53
CA THR A 52 -10.73 -7.10 -6.48
C THR A 52 -10.51 -5.62 -6.15
N ARG A 53 -11.59 -4.91 -5.80
CA ARG A 53 -11.52 -3.50 -5.40
C ARG A 53 -10.77 -3.31 -4.09
N MET A 54 -10.97 -4.21 -3.12
CA MET A 54 -10.22 -4.19 -1.86
C MET A 54 -8.73 -4.48 -2.09
N SER A 55 -8.39 -5.48 -2.92
CA SER A 55 -7.01 -5.82 -3.25
C SER A 55 -6.28 -4.63 -3.88
N LEU A 56 -6.93 -3.89 -4.78
CA LEU A 56 -6.36 -2.65 -5.33
C LEU A 56 -6.10 -1.62 -4.22
N GLY A 57 -7.05 -1.43 -3.30
CA GLY A 57 -6.90 -0.50 -2.20
C GLY A 57 -5.73 -0.84 -1.26
N TYR A 58 -5.52 -2.13 -0.96
CA TYR A 58 -4.35 -2.58 -0.20
C TYR A 58 -3.05 -2.34 -0.96
N TYR A 59 -3.01 -2.70 -2.24
CA TYR A 59 -1.84 -2.49 -3.09
C TYR A 59 -1.43 -1.00 -3.15
N GLU A 60 -2.40 -0.10 -3.34
CA GLU A 60 -2.13 1.34 -3.39
C GLU A 60 -1.70 1.91 -2.04
N ASN A 61 -2.22 1.36 -0.93
CA ASN A 61 -1.78 1.72 0.40
C ASN A 61 -0.31 1.35 0.61
N ASP A 62 0.06 0.11 0.27
CA ASP A 62 1.44 -0.37 0.38
C ASP A 62 2.38 0.43 -0.55
N LYS A 63 1.92 0.77 -1.77
CA LYS A 63 2.65 1.66 -2.69
C LYS A 63 2.87 3.04 -2.09
N GLN A 64 1.86 3.63 -1.45
CA GLN A 64 1.99 4.92 -0.80
C GLN A 64 2.93 4.84 0.42
N ALA A 65 2.88 3.76 1.20
CA ALA A 65 3.80 3.52 2.30
C ALA A 65 5.25 3.41 1.80
N ALA A 66 5.50 2.63 0.75
CA ALA A 66 6.80 2.52 0.11
C ALA A 66 7.33 3.91 -0.34
N ALA A 67 6.51 4.70 -1.03
CA ALA A 67 6.88 6.06 -1.44
C ALA A 67 7.23 6.97 -0.25
N ARG A 68 6.47 6.92 0.85
CA ARG A 68 6.73 7.69 2.08
C ARG A 68 8.06 7.32 2.74
N HIS A 69 8.50 6.07 2.58
CA HIS A 69 9.79 5.58 3.05
C HIS A 69 10.94 5.78 2.04
N GLY A 70 10.70 6.50 0.93
CA GLY A 70 11.72 6.80 -0.08
C GLY A 70 12.06 5.63 -1.01
N ARG A 71 11.23 4.57 -1.02
CA ARG A 71 11.37 3.46 -1.98
C ARG A 71 10.90 3.90 -3.35
N ASP A 72 11.58 3.41 -4.39
CA ASP A 72 11.21 3.65 -5.77
C ASP A 72 9.98 2.79 -6.14
N THR A 73 8.81 3.43 -6.21
CA THR A 73 7.54 2.76 -6.53
C THR A 73 7.31 2.53 -8.03
N SER A 74 8.29 2.85 -8.88
CA SER A 74 8.23 2.62 -10.33
C SER A 74 8.96 1.35 -10.76
N LYS A 75 9.90 0.88 -9.93
CA LYS A 75 10.67 -0.34 -10.19
C LYS A 75 9.85 -1.57 -9.84
N GLY A 76 9.50 -2.33 -10.86
CA GLY A 76 9.05 -3.71 -10.67
C GLY A 76 10.21 -4.56 -10.17
N GLY A 77 9.91 -5.42 -9.20
CA GLY A 77 10.87 -6.42 -8.76
C GLY A 77 11.23 -7.30 -9.94
N ASN A 78 12.53 -7.38 -10.20
CA ASN A 78 13.12 -8.14 -11.30
C ASN A 78 13.12 -9.64 -11.00
#